data_AF-A0A938WZA0-F1
#
_entry.id   AF-A0A938WZA0-F1
#
_cell.length_a   1.000
_cell.length_b   1.000
_cell.length_c   1.000
_cell.angle_alpha   90.00
_cell.angle_beta   90.00
_cell.angle_gamma   90.00
#
_symmetry.space_group_name_H-M   'P 1'
#
loop_
_entity.id
_entity.type
_entity.pdbx_description
1 polymer ?
#
loop_
_entity_poly.entity_id
_entity_poly.type
_entity_poly.pdbx_seq_one_letter_code
_entity_poly.pdbx_strand_id
1 'polypeptide(L)' 'MADPLEVPDQLVSIGDFGAGKASSVFARAEHAPVFVVKHNVPQYVVMDLQDIDNAPEPDIE' A
#
# COMPACT_ATOMS: atom_id res chain seq x y z
N MET A 1 12.61 -16.24 -18.21
CA MET A 1 11.60 -16.87 -17.34
C MET A 1 11.11 -15.77 -16.45
N ALA A 2 9.85 -15.34 -16.59
CA ALA A 2 9.27 -14.32 -15.71
C ALA A 2 8.61 -15.07 -14.54
N ASP A 3 9.03 -14.72 -13.33
CA ASP A 3 8.65 -15.37 -12.08
C ASP A 3 7.15 -15.20 -11.78
N PRO A 4 6.54 -16.16 -11.06
CA PRO A 4 5.11 -16.23 -10.84
C PRO A 4 4.65 -15.01 -10.04
N LEU A 5 4.04 -14.03 -10.74
CA LEU A 5 3.40 -12.86 -10.16
C LEU A 5 4.30 -12.20 -9.11
N GLU A 6 5.38 -11.55 -9.57
CA GLU A 6 6.18 -10.65 -8.75
C GLU A 6 5.23 -9.69 -8.05
N VAL A 7 4.96 -9.94 -6.76
CA VAL A 7 4.05 -9.13 -5.95
C VAL A 7 4.76 -7.79 -5.82
N PRO A 8 4.19 -6.68 -6.35
CA PRO A 8 4.80 -5.38 -6.17
C PRO A 8 5.22 -5.17 -4.72
N ASP A 9 6.43 -4.64 -4.49
CA ASP A 9 6.98 -4.40 -3.14
C ASP A 9 6.02 -3.56 -2.25
N GLN A 10 5.08 -2.88 -2.88
CA GLN A 10 4.05 -2.03 -2.29
C GLN A 10 2.79 -2.81 -1.85
N LEU A 11 2.76 -4.14 -1.93
CA LEU A 11 1.63 -4.94 -1.46
C LEU A 11 1.96 -5.62 -0.14
N VAL A 12 1.07 -5.45 0.83
CA VAL A 12 1.20 -6.04 2.16
C VAL A 12 -0.09 -6.74 2.54
N SER A 13 0.01 -7.96 3.07
CA SER A 13 -1.17 -8.66 3.57
C SER A 13 -1.70 -7.99 4.85
N ILE A 14 -3.02 -7.96 5.02
CA ILE A 14 -3.63 -7.41 6.25
C ILE A 14 -3.17 -8.16 7.52
N GLY A 15 -2.81 -9.44 7.40
CA GLY A 15 -2.26 -10.23 8.49
C GLY A 15 -0.86 -9.76 8.89
N ASP A 16 0.01 -9.50 7.91
CA ASP A 16 1.34 -8.95 8.16
C ASP A 16 1.27 -7.55 8.78
N PHE A 17 0.37 -6.71 8.27
CA PHE A 17 0.13 -5.37 8.81
C PHE A 17 -0.25 -5.41 10.31
N GLY A 18 -1.18 -6.30 10.68
CA GLY A 18 -1.63 -6.46 12.06
C GLY A 18 -0.64 -7.16 13.00
N ALA A 19 0.27 -7.99 12.48
CA ALA A 19 1.20 -8.81 13.28
C ALA A 19 2.47 -8.05 13.75
N GLY A 20 2.38 -6.74 13.99
CA GLY A 20 3.50 -5.93 14.46
C GLY A 20 4.47 -5.45 13.38
N LYS A 21 4.17 -5.69 12.09
CA LYS A 21 4.97 -5.14 10.97
C LYS A 21 4.49 -3.76 10.51
N ALA A 22 3.49 -3.17 11.18
CA ALA A 22 2.95 -1.85 10.84
C ALA A 22 4.05 -0.78 10.68
N SER A 23 5.05 -0.75 11.57
CA SER A 23 6.16 0.22 11.49
C SER A 23 6.97 0.11 10.19
N SER A 24 7.25 -1.12 9.71
CA SER A 24 7.93 -1.32 8.42
C SER A 24 7.06 -0.92 7.22
N VAL A 25 5.74 -1.03 7.37
CA VAL A 25 4.79 -0.60 6.34
C VAL A 25 4.74 0.93 6.27
N PHE A 26 4.73 1.60 7.41
CA PHE A 26 4.79 3.06 7.46
C PHE A 26 6.10 3.61 6.87
N ALA A 27 7.25 3.01 7.20
CA ALA A 27 8.54 3.41 6.61
C ALA A 27 8.59 3.25 5.08
N ARG A 28 7.89 2.25 4.52
CA ARG A 28 7.72 2.10 3.07
C ARG A 28 6.78 3.18 2.49
N ALA A 29 5.71 3.48 3.22
CA ALA A 29 4.71 4.46 2.83
C ALA A 29 5.21 5.91 2.77
N GLU A 30 6.32 6.23 3.45
CA GLU A 30 7.02 7.54 3.35
C GLU A 30 7.60 7.82 1.95
N HIS A 31 7.83 6.78 1.15
CA HIS A 31 8.44 6.92 -0.17
C HIS A 31 7.47 6.64 -1.32
N ALA A 32 6.46 5.81 -1.08
CA ALA A 32 5.41 5.52 -2.03
C ALA A 32 4.20 4.84 -1.36
N PRO A 33 2.97 5.01 -1.89
CA PRO A 33 1.79 4.35 -1.37
C PRO A 33 1.92 2.82 -1.30
N VAL A 34 1.46 2.24 -0.19
CA VAL A 34 1.44 0.80 0.07
C VAL A 34 -0.01 0.31 0.13
N PHE A 35 -0.32 -0.69 -0.69
CA PHE A 35 -1.62 -1.35 -0.73
C PHE A 35 -1.70 -2.48 0.30
N VAL A 36 -2.63 -2.36 1.23
CA VAL A 36 -2.96 -3.44 2.17
C VAL A 36 -4.05 -4.30 1.55
N VAL A 37 -3.73 -5.58 1.33
CA VAL A 37 -4.59 -6.56 0.66
C VAL A 37 -5.13 -7.61 1.61
N LYS A 38 -6.36 -8.05 1.34
CA LYS A 38 -6.97 -9.23 1.95
C LYS A 38 -7.50 -10.13 0.83
N HIS A 39 -7.07 -11.38 0.79
CA HIS A 39 -7.44 -12.33 -0.27
C HIS A 39 -7.17 -11.81 -1.70
N ASN A 40 -6.00 -11.16 -1.91
CA ASN A 40 -5.60 -10.54 -3.18
C ASN A 40 -6.49 -9.38 -3.66
N VAL A 41 -7.38 -8.86 -2.81
CA VAL A 41 -8.17 -7.66 -3.08
C VAL A 41 -7.59 -6.49 -2.27
N PRO A 42 -7.22 -5.36 -2.89
CA PRO A 42 -6.83 -4.15 -2.18
C PRO A 42 -8.00 -3.65 -1.34
N GLN A 43 -7.76 -3.43 -0.05
CA GLN A 43 -8.78 -2.94 0.88
C GLN A 43 -8.44 -1.54 1.39
N TYR A 44 -7.16 -1.27 1.62
CA TYR A 44 -6.68 -0.01 2.15
C TYR A 44 -5.39 0.42 1.44
N VAL A 45 -5.14 1.72 1.46
CA VAL A 45 -3.88 2.33 1.02
C VAL A 45 -3.28 3.07 2.20
N VAL A 46 -1.99 2.87 2.44
CA VAL A 46 -1.19 3.60 3.42
C VAL A 46 -0.21 4.47 2.62
N MET A 47 -0.22 5.77 2.86
CA MET A 47 0.60 6.75 2.14
C MET A 47 0.98 7.90 3.08
N ASP A 48 2.01 8.67 2.73
CA ASP A 48 2.33 9.92 3.41
C ASP A 48 1.17 10.92 3.25
N LEU A 49 0.88 11.69 4.30
CA LEU A 49 -0.13 12.74 4.26
C LEU A 49 0.27 13.87 3.29
N GLN A 50 1.57 14.11 3.10
CA GLN A 50 2.08 15.06 2.11
C GLN A 50 1.70 14.68 0.67
N ASP A 51 1.54 13.38 0.41
CA ASP A 51 1.08 12.90 -0.89
C ASP A 51 -0.43 13.11 -1.08
N ILE A 52 -1.21 13.19 0.01
CA ILE A 52 -2.66 13.46 -0.03
C ILE A 52 -2.92 14.91 -0.44
N ASP A 53 -2.12 15.86 0.05
CA ASP A 53 -2.27 17.28 -0.30
C ASP A 53 -1.94 17.56 -1.78
N ASN A 54 -1.15 16.68 -2.42
CA ASN A 54 -0.79 16.77 -3.83
C ASN A 54 -1.59 15.79 -4.72
N ALA A 55 -2.50 15.00 -4.14
CA ALA A 55 -3.32 14.09 -4.91
C ALA A 55 -4.26 14.92 -5.80
N PRO A 56 -4.37 14.59 -7.11
CA PRO A 56 -5.35 15.24 -7.95
C PRO A 56 -6.74 15.05 -7.34
N GLU A 57 -7.52 16.13 -7.24
CA GLU A 57 -8.89 16.03 -6.77
C GLU A 57 -9.61 14.97 -7.61
N PRO A 58 -10.40 14.08 -6.98
CA PRO A 58 -11.11 13.06 -7.73
C PRO A 58 -12.07 13.77 -8.70
N ASP A 59 -11.92 13.51 -10.00
CA ASP A 59 -12.94 13.86 -10.98
C ASP A 59 -14.18 13.02 -10.67
N ILE A 60 -15.13 13.62 -9.93
CA ILE A 60 -16.43 13.03 -9.67
C ILE A 60 -17.33 13.44 -10.85
N GLU A 61 -17.49 12.55 -11.84
CA GLU A 61 -18.54 12.65 -12.87
C GLU A 61 -19.94 12.40 -12.31
#